data_AF-A0A7G6TSU3-F1
#
_entry.id   AF-A0A7G6TSU3-F1
#
_cell.length_a   1.000
_cell.length_b   1.000
_cell.length_c   1.000
_cell.angle_alpha   90.00
_cell.angle_beta   90.00
_cell.angle_gamma   90.00
#
_symmetry.space_group_name_H-M   'P 1'
#
loop_
_entity.id
_entity.type
_entity.pdbx_description
1 polymer ?
#
loop_
_entity_poly.entity_id
_entity_poly.type
_entity_poly.pdbx_seq_one_letter_code
_entity_poly.pdbx_strand_id
1 'polypeptide(L)'
;MLAPSRSLVSTVACHPSADLIAAGYRDGSVVLARRKVRIVRPVRGPTNDEITALRFDAEGERLIYGSAGGAVGSADLRNML
;
A
#
# COMPACT_ATOMS: atom_id res chain seq x y z
N MET A 1 -1.55 -15.10 10.42
CA MET A 1 -2.43 -13.99 10.01
C MET A 1 -1.53 -12.79 9.78
N LEU A 2 -1.39 -12.28 8.54
CA LEU A 2 -0.46 -11.21 8.16
C LEU A 2 -1.22 -9.93 7.77
N ALA A 3 -2.12 -9.49 8.65
CA ALA A 3 -2.69 -8.16 8.52
C ALA A 3 -2.04 -7.29 9.61
N PRO A 4 -1.10 -6.39 9.26
CA PRO A 4 -0.48 -5.47 10.21
C PRO A 4 -1.47 -4.45 10.80
N SER A 5 -2.68 -4.36 10.24
CA SER A 5 -3.81 -3.60 10.76
C SER A 5 -4.98 -4.52 11.14
N ARG A 6 -5.72 -4.15 12.18
CA ARG A 6 -7.03 -4.76 12.53
C ARG A 6 -8.19 -4.20 11.70
N SER A 7 -7.91 -3.24 10.83
CA SER A 7 -8.88 -2.60 9.95
C SER A 7 -9.10 -3.40 8.66
N LEU A 8 -10.20 -3.12 7.97
CA LEU A 8 -10.50 -3.74 6.67
C LEU A 8 -9.60 -3.15 5.58
N VAL A 9 -9.18 -4.00 4.65
CA VAL A 9 -8.57 -3.57 3.39
C VAL A 9 -9.68 -2.91 2.55
N SER A 10 -9.43 -1.67 2.11
CA SER A 10 -10.35 -0.89 1.26
C SER A 10 -9.93 -0.91 -0.21
N THR A 11 -8.63 -1.06 -0.48
CA THR A 11 -8.09 -1.10 -1.84
C THR A 11 -6.81 -1.94 -1.94
N VAL A 12 -6.58 -2.53 -3.11
CA VAL A 12 -5.38 -3.29 -3.44
C VAL A 12 -4.84 -2.90 -4.80
N ALA A 13 -3.52 -2.98 -4.98
CA ALA A 13 -2.88 -2.79 -6.27
C ALA A 13 -1.81 -3.87 -6.48
N CYS A 14 -1.69 -4.38 -7.71
CA CYS A 14 -0.60 -5.26 -8.11
C CYS A 14 0.50 -4.44 -8.78
N HIS A 15 1.75 -4.72 -8.42
CA HIS A 15 2.89 -4.15 -9.14
C HIS A 15 2.89 -4.64 -10.60
N PRO A 16 3.28 -3.80 -11.59
CA PRO A 16 3.19 -4.15 -13.01
C PRO A 16 3.99 -5.40 -13.40
N SER A 17 5.16 -5.62 -12.82
CA SER A 17 6.08 -6.73 -13.20
C SER A 17 6.63 -7.61 -12.06
N ALA A 18 6.56 -7.20 -10.80
CA ALA A 18 7.22 -7.86 -9.67
C ALA A 18 6.22 -8.61 -8.77
N ASP A 19 6.70 -9.57 -7.97
CA ASP A 19 5.87 -10.28 -6.97
C ASP A 19 5.57 -9.40 -5.75
N LEU A 20 4.84 -8.32 -5.98
CA LEU A 20 4.54 -7.29 -5.00
C LEU A 20 3.08 -6.83 -5.16
N ILE A 21 2.38 -6.76 -4.03
CA ILE A 21 1.05 -6.15 -3.92
C ILE A 21 1.10 -5.04 -2.89
N ALA A 22 0.31 -3.99 -3.10
CA ALA A 22 0.02 -2.98 -2.10
C ALA A 22 -1.41 -3.18 -1.58
N ALA A 23 -1.61 -2.96 -0.28
CA ALA A 23 -2.93 -2.94 0.34
C ALA A 23 -3.09 -1.65 1.16
N GLY A 24 -4.18 -0.93 0.90
CA GLY A 24 -4.63 0.22 1.66
C GLY A 24 -5.81 -0.16 2.54
N TYR A 25 -5.89 0.44 3.72
CA TYR A 25 -6.86 0.06 4.75
C TYR A 25 -7.77 1.24 5.12
N ARG A 26 -8.91 0.93 5.74
CA ARG A 26 -9.86 1.94 6.24
C ARG A 26 -9.31 2.82 7.37
N ASP A 27 -8.27 2.36 8.06
CA ASP A 27 -7.58 3.17 9.07
C ASP A 27 -6.51 4.11 8.48
N GLY A 28 -6.34 4.11 7.16
CA GLY A 28 -5.35 4.93 6.47
C GLY A 28 -3.94 4.34 6.40
N SER A 29 -3.74 3.12 6.92
CA SER A 29 -2.46 2.43 6.75
C SER A 29 -2.28 1.92 5.32
N VAL A 30 -1.03 1.84 4.88
CA VAL A 30 -0.65 1.26 3.58
C VAL A 30 0.51 0.32 3.80
N VAL A 31 0.42 -0.88 3.24
CA VAL A 31 1.49 -1.88 3.29
C VAL A 31 1.80 -2.46 1.93
N LEU A 32 3.04 -2.89 1.78
CA LEU A 32 3.50 -3.71 0.67
C LEU A 32 3.67 -5.14 1.12
N ALA A 33 3.28 -6.10 0.29
CA ALA A 33 3.46 -7.52 0.58
C ALA A 33 4.00 -8.29 -0.63
N ARG A 34 4.88 -9.26 -0.40
CA ARG A 34 5.29 -10.24 -1.41
C ARG A 34 4.43 -11.50 -1.31
N ARG A 35 3.83 -11.95 -2.42
CA ARG A 35 2.87 -13.06 -2.40
C ARG A 35 3.53 -14.37 -1.99
N LYS A 36 4.73 -14.66 -2.50
CA LYS A 36 5.41 -15.94 -2.26
C LYS A 36 6.09 -16.02 -0.90
N VAL A 37 6.71 -14.93 -0.45
CA VAL A 37 7.59 -14.94 0.75
C VAL A 37 6.86 -14.49 2.01
N ARG A 38 5.60 -14.04 1.90
CA ARG A 38 4.79 -13.58 3.04
C ARG A 38 5.45 -12.44 3.84
N ILE A 39 6.31 -11.65 3.19
CA ILE A 39 6.92 -10.45 3.77
C ILE A 39 5.94 -9.30 3.63
N VAL A 40 5.73 -8.54 4.71
CA VAL A 40 4.91 -7.33 4.72
C VAL A 40 5.77 -6.15 5.21
N ARG A 41 5.81 -5.07 4.45
CA ARG A 41 6.52 -3.83 4.77
C ARG A 41 5.51 -2.68 4.94
N PRO A 42 5.53 -1.94 6.05
CA PRO A 42 4.71 -0.74 6.18
C PRO A 42 5.23 0.37 5.25
N VAL A 43 4.31 1.05 4.57
CA VAL A 43 4.56 2.25 3.76
C VAL A 43 4.05 3.50 4.46
N ARG A 44 2.86 3.41 5.06
CA ARG A 44 2.21 4.48 5.83
C ARG A 44 1.57 3.86 7.07
N GLY A 45 1.74 4.51 8.22
CA GLY A 45 1.03 4.15 9.45
C GLY A 45 -0.46 4.54 9.41
N PRO A 46 -1.27 4.04 10.35
CA PRO A 46 -2.68 4.43 10.46
C PRO A 46 -2.82 5.93 10.74
N THR A 47 -3.85 6.53 10.17
CA THR A 47 -4.17 7.97 10.30
C THR A 47 -5.66 8.25 10.54
N ASN A 48 -6.49 7.21 10.69
CA ASN A 48 -7.96 7.30 10.75
C ASN A 48 -8.59 7.94 9.51
N ASP A 49 -7.94 7.80 8.36
CA ASP A 49 -8.40 8.35 7.08
C ASP A 49 -8.26 7.29 5.98
N GLU A 50 -9.40 6.72 5.59
CA GLU A 50 -9.48 5.56 4.69
C GLU A 50 -8.74 5.79 3.37
N ILE A 51 -7.91 4.83 2.97
CA ILE A 51 -7.28 4.85 1.65
C ILE A 51 -8.34 4.48 0.60
N THR A 52 -8.57 5.39 -0.35
CA THR A 52 -9.59 5.25 -1.41
C THR A 52 -8.98 5.11 -2.80
N ALA A 53 -7.71 5.49 -2.98
CA ALA A 53 -6.97 5.32 -4.22
C ALA A 53 -5.59 4.73 -3.93
N LEU A 54 -5.15 3.76 -4.74
CA LEU A 54 -3.85 3.10 -4.61
C LEU A 54 -3.40 2.58 -5.96
N ARG A 55 -2.20 2.98 -6.42
CA ARG A 55 -1.65 2.54 -7.71
C ARG A 55 -0.13 2.58 -7.69
N PHE A 56 0.50 1.63 -8.37
CA PHE A 56 1.90 1.79 -8.79
C PHE A 56 1.97 2.76 -9.98
N ASP A 57 3.10 3.44 -10.20
CA ASP A 57 3.37 4.07 -11.49
C ASP A 57 3.56 3.01 -12.60
N ALA A 58 3.73 3.44 -13.85
CA ALA A 58 3.81 2.51 -14.98
C ALA A 58 5.08 1.65 -14.90
N GLU A 59 6.15 2.23 -14.36
CA GLU A 59 7.47 1.65 -14.18
C GLU A 59 7.55 0.75 -12.93
N GLY A 60 6.63 0.91 -11.98
CA GLY A 60 6.63 0.18 -10.71
C GLY A 60 7.58 0.74 -9.65
N GLU A 61 8.21 1.90 -9.90
CA GLU A 61 9.18 2.52 -9.01
C GLU A 61 8.53 3.30 -7.86
N ARG A 62 7.26 3.68 -8.00
CA ARG A 62 6.52 4.43 -6.99
C ARG A 62 5.18 3.81 -6.69
N LEU A 63 4.79 3.87 -5.41
CA LEU A 63 3.42 3.63 -4.97
C LEU A 63 2.77 4.97 -4.64
N ILE A 64 1.62 5.27 -5.25
CA ILE A 64 0.85 6.49 -5.03
C ILE A 64 -0.47 6.11 -4.35
N TYR A 65 -0.89 6.90 -3.37
CA TYR A 65 -2.15 6.69 -2.66
C TYR A 65 -2.87 8.01 -2.38
N GLY A 66 -4.19 7.93 -2.27
CA GLY A 66 -5.09 9.00 -1.84
C GLY A 66 -6.06 8.49 -0.78
N SER A 67 -6.49 9.37 0.12
CA SER A 67 -7.44 9.06 1.19
C SER A 67 -8.74 9.85 1.10
N ALA A 68 -9.77 9.40 1.80
CA ALA A 68 -11.09 10.03 1.84
C ALA A 68 -11.07 11.47 2.37
N GLY A 69 -10.15 11.78 3.28
CA GLY A 69 -9.90 13.11 3.83
C GLY A 69 -9.13 14.04 2.90
N GLY A 70 -8.81 13.60 1.68
CA GLY A 70 -8.13 14.41 0.66
C GLY A 70 -6.61 14.42 0.75
N ALA A 71 -6.00 13.65 1.65
CA ALA A 71 -4.55 13.51 1.69
C ALA A 71 -4.07 12.64 0.51
N VAL A 72 -2.93 13.03 -0.06
CA VAL A 72 -2.23 12.27 -1.11
C VAL A 72 -0.80 12.04 -0.66
N GLY A 73 -0.25 10.87 -0.99
CA GLY A 73 1.14 10.57 -0.74
C GLY A 73 1.73 9.61 -1.75
N SER A 74 3.05 9.53 -1.74
CA SER A 74 3.81 8.62 -2.58
C SER A 74 4.98 8.01 -1.81
N ALA A 75 5.33 6.78 -2.12
CA ALA A 75 6.52 6.11 -1.62
C ALA A 75 7.42 5.69 -2.78
N ASP A 76 8.72 5.97 -2.65
CA ASP A 76 9.75 5.50 -3.55
C ASP A 76 10.13 4.06 -3.20
N LEU A 77 10.05 3.17 -4.18
CA LEU A 77 10.28 1.74 -3.99
C LEU A 77 11.70 1.30 -4.35
N ARG A 78 12.51 2.18 -4.95
CA ARG A 78 13.87 1.85 -5.43
C ARG A 78 14.79 1.42 -4.29
N ASN A 79 14.50 1.85 -3.06
CA ASN A 79 15.24 1.49 -1.84
C ASN A 79 14.43 0.57 -0.89
N MET A 80 13.23 0.13 -1.29
CA MET A 80 12.35 -0.70 -0.48
C MET A 80 12.23 -2.16 -0.96
N LEU A 81 12.93 -2.54 -2.03
CA LEU A 81 12.86 -3.89 -2.61
C LEU A 81 14.17 -4.66 -2.53
#